data_AF-A0A3E1D3U0-F1
#
_entry.id   AF-A0A3E1D3U0-F1
#
_cell.length_a   1.000
_cell.length_b   1.000
_cell.length_c   1.000
_cell.angle_alpha   90.00
_cell.angle_beta   90.00
_cell.angle_gamma   90.00
#
_symmetry.space_group_name_H-M   'P 1'
#
loop_
_entity.id
_entity.type
_entity.pdbx_description
1 polymer ?
#
loop_
_entity_poly.entity_id
_entity_poly.type
_entity_poly.pdbx_seq_one_letter_code
_entity_poly.pdbx_strand_id
1 'polypeptide(L)' 'MKKLFLFMFTGITTFICISAIAENTYRPKSNHTYITGPRGGCYYVNSNGHKTYVDRTLCRPQTIEIQKPDKLN' A
#
# COMPACT_ATOMS: atom_id res chain seq x y z
N MET A 1 41.20 -35.02 16.03
CA MET A 1 39.74 -35.23 15.95
C MET A 1 39.07 -33.92 15.60
N LYS A 2 38.32 -33.96 14.49
CA LYS A 2 37.59 -32.85 13.84
C LYS A 2 36.55 -32.27 14.79
N LYS A 3 36.74 -31.05 15.32
CA LYS A 3 35.63 -30.22 15.84
C LYS A 3 35.88 -28.73 15.55
N LEU A 4 36.37 -28.44 14.33
CA LEU A 4 36.50 -27.11 13.74
C LEU A 4 35.21 -26.67 12.99
N PHE A 5 34.12 -27.42 13.09
CA PHE A 5 32.92 -27.19 12.26
C PHE A 5 31.65 -26.84 13.04
N LEU A 6 31.77 -26.29 14.25
CA LEU A 6 30.61 -25.95 15.07
C LEU A 6 30.37 -24.45 15.25
N PHE A 7 30.77 -23.62 14.28
CA PHE A 7 30.36 -22.21 14.19
C PHE A 7 29.81 -21.83 12.81
N MET A 8 29.35 -22.82 12.04
CA MET A 8 28.60 -22.60 10.78
C MET A 8 27.07 -22.73 10.96
N PHE A 9 26.58 -22.91 12.19
CA PHE A 9 25.14 -23.09 12.46
C PHE A 9 24.46 -21.88 13.11
N THR A 10 25.20 -20.91 13.64
CA THR A 10 24.63 -19.67 14.17
C THR A 10 24.41 -18.61 13.09
N GLY A 11 24.81 -18.88 11.84
CA GLY A 11 24.67 -17.96 10.71
C GLY A 11 23.45 -18.19 9.82
N ILE A 12 22.61 -19.19 10.11
CA ILE A 12 21.51 -19.60 9.21
C ILE A 12 20.11 -19.29 9.80
N THR A 13 19.97 -19.09 11.12
CA THR A 13 18.65 -18.94 11.75
C THR A 13 18.04 -17.54 11.68
N THR A 14 18.74 -16.54 11.15
CA THR A 14 18.16 -15.19 10.95
C THR A 14 17.63 -14.96 9.53
N PHE A 15 17.56 -16.00 8.70
CA PHE A 15 17.16 -15.89 7.28
C PHE A 15 15.67 -16.16 6.99
N ILE A 16 14.86 -16.50 7.99
CA ILE A 16 13.43 -16.80 7.83
C ILE A 16 12.75 -16.24 9.08
N CYS A 17 11.76 -15.36 9.05
CA CYS A 17 10.71 -15.15 8.08
C CYS A 17 10.54 -13.65 7.84
N ILE A 18 10.72 -13.21 6.60
CA ILE A 18 10.12 -11.96 6.15
C ILE A 18 8.61 -12.19 6.18
N SER A 19 7.96 -11.70 7.22
CA SER A 19 6.51 -11.67 7.34
C SER A 19 5.93 -10.93 6.14
N ALA A 20 5.16 -11.63 5.31
CA ALA A 20 4.46 -11.04 4.18
C ALA A 20 3.58 -9.88 4.69
N ILE A 21 3.89 -8.66 4.26
CA ILE A 21 3.07 -7.48 4.54
C ILE A 21 1.89 -7.58 3.56
N ALA A 22 0.74 -8.03 4.07
CA ALA A 22 -0.50 -7.93 3.31
C ALA A 22 -0.95 -6.45 3.31
N GLU A 23 -0.65 -5.72 2.23
CA GLU A 23 -1.20 -4.38 2.03
C GLU A 23 -2.69 -4.48 1.69
N ASN A 24 -3.56 -4.04 2.61
CA ASN A 24 -5.00 -3.97 2.36
C ASN A 24 -5.31 -2.74 1.51
N THR A 25 -5.37 -2.92 0.19
CA THR A 25 -5.70 -1.86 -0.79
C THR A 25 -7.21 -1.62 -0.90
N TYR A 26 -7.94 -1.72 0.22
CA TYR A 26 -9.37 -1.40 0.24
C TYR A 26 -9.58 0.06 -0.12
N ARG A 27 -10.11 0.30 -1.33
CA ARG A 27 -10.58 1.60 -1.76
C ARG A 27 -12.10 1.66 -1.71
N PRO A 28 -12.69 2.40 -0.76
CA PRO A 28 -14.11 2.63 -0.79
C PRO A 28 -14.44 3.43 -2.07
N LYS A 29 -15.30 2.86 -2.91
CA LYS A 29 -15.83 3.54 -4.10
C LYS A 29 -16.79 4.62 -3.60
N SER A 30 -16.25 5.82 -3.42
CA SER A 30 -16.99 6.98 -2.95
C SER A 30 -17.70 7.66 -4.12
N ASN A 31 -18.98 8.02 -3.93
CA ASN A 31 -19.76 8.81 -4.89
C ASN A 31 -19.46 10.31 -4.79
N HIS A 32 -18.48 10.72 -3.98
CA HIS A 32 -18.11 12.12 -3.84
C HIS A 32 -17.19 12.56 -4.99
N THR A 33 -17.49 13.73 -5.57
CA THR A 33 -16.56 14.42 -6.46
C THR A 33 -15.41 15.02 -5.64
N TYR A 34 -14.19 14.55 -5.90
CA TYR A 34 -12.99 15.04 -5.24
C TYR A 34 -12.32 16.15 -6.07
N ILE A 35 -11.92 17.24 -5.41
CA ILE A 35 -11.35 18.43 -6.02
C ILE A 35 -10.00 18.73 -5.36
N THR A 36 -8.99 19.06 -6.16
CA THR A 36 -7.68 19.48 -5.62
C THR A 36 -7.82 20.80 -4.88
N GLY A 37 -7.38 20.83 -3.63
CA GLY A 37 -7.47 21.98 -2.74
C GLY A 37 -6.18 22.79 -2.66
N PRO A 38 -6.27 24.07 -2.22
CA PRO A 38 -5.12 24.98 -2.08
C PRO A 38 -4.09 24.51 -1.04
N ARG A 39 -4.48 23.63 -0.11
CA ARG A 39 -3.57 23.02 0.88
C ARG A 39 -2.71 21.87 0.31
N GLY A 40 -2.76 21.65 -1.01
CA GLY A 40 -2.07 20.55 -1.66
C GLY A 40 -2.66 19.17 -1.37
N GLY A 41 -3.89 19.11 -0.88
CA GLY A 41 -4.65 17.87 -0.64
C GLY A 41 -5.90 17.79 -1.49
N CYS A 42 -6.60 16.67 -1.45
CA CYS A 42 -7.92 16.55 -2.05
C CYS A 42 -9.00 16.94 -1.07
N TYR A 43 -10.14 17.43 -1.54
CA TYR A 43 -11.31 17.62 -0.70
C TYR A 43 -12.60 17.30 -1.43
N TYR A 44 -13.64 17.00 -0.67
CA TYR A 44 -15.02 17.00 -1.16
C TYR A 44 -15.86 18.00 -0.34
N VAL A 45 -17.00 18.40 -0.87
CA VAL A 45 -17.99 19.20 -0.15
C VAL A 45 -18.95 18.24 0.55
N ASN A 46 -19.03 18.30 1.87
CA ASN A 46 -19.95 17.46 2.63
C ASN A 46 -21.39 18.00 2.56
N SER A 47 -22.35 17.27 3.16
CA SER A 47 -23.77 17.66 3.17
C SER A 47 -24.04 19.04 3.80
N ASN A 48 -23.13 19.51 4.66
CA ASN A 48 -23.25 20.78 5.35
C ASN A 48 -22.60 21.94 4.57
N GLY A 49 -22.08 21.69 3.36
CA GLY A 49 -21.41 22.68 2.53
C GLY A 49 -19.94 22.94 2.91
N HIS A 50 -19.38 22.20 3.85
CA HIS A 50 -17.99 22.38 4.29
C HIS A 50 -17.01 21.51 3.50
N LYS A 51 -15.79 22.02 3.33
CA LYS A 51 -14.69 21.30 2.69
C LYS A 51 -14.08 20.29 3.66
N THR A 52 -14.12 19.02 3.28
CA THR A 52 -13.49 17.93 4.03
C THR A 52 -12.29 17.41 3.24
N TYR A 53 -11.09 17.58 3.80
CA TYR A 53 -9.86 17.16 3.13
C TYR A 53 -9.60 15.67 3.32
N VAL A 54 -9.08 15.05 2.26
CA VAL A 54 -8.80 13.61 2.14
C VAL A 54 -7.46 13.40 1.41
N ASP A 55 -7.10 12.13 1.24
CA ASP A 55 -5.85 11.72 0.59
C ASP A 55 -5.73 12.25 -0.86
N ARG A 56 -4.50 12.66 -1.24
CA ARG A 56 -4.17 13.24 -2.56
C ARG A 56 -4.48 12.32 -3.74
N THR A 57 -4.52 11.02 -3.49
CA THR A 57 -4.77 10.00 -4.51
C THR A 57 -6.21 9.94 -4.97
N LEU A 58 -7.14 10.67 -4.33
CA LEU A 58 -8.56 10.64 -4.66
C LEU A 58 -8.97 11.62 -5.76
N CYS A 59 -8.25 12.73 -5.96
CA CYS A 59 -8.52 13.66 -7.08
C CYS A 59 -7.86 13.24 -8.38
N ARG A 60 -6.91 12.31 -8.30
CA ARG A 60 -6.24 11.76 -9.47
C ARG A 60 -6.82 10.37 -9.67
N PRO A 61 -7.28 10.01 -10.88
CA PRO A 61 -7.39 8.61 -11.22
C PRO A 61 -6.01 8.04 -10.95
N GLN A 62 -5.89 7.15 -9.97
CA GLN A 62 -4.74 6.27 -10.00
C GLN A 62 -4.93 5.45 -11.25
N THR A 63 -4.13 5.73 -12.27
CA THR A 63 -3.85 4.76 -13.31
C THR A 63 -3.41 3.53 -12.54
N ILE A 64 -4.32 2.57 -12.42
CA ILE A 64 -3.94 1.24 -12.03
C ILE A 64 -2.98 0.86 -13.15
N GLU A 65 -1.67 0.91 -12.86
CA GLU A 65 -0.77 0.03 -13.57
C GLU A 65 -1.35 -1.34 -13.31
N ILE A 66 -2.05 -1.82 -14.33
CA ILE A 66 -2.53 -3.17 -14.39
C ILE A 66 -1.24 -3.97 -14.30
N GLN A 67 -0.90 -4.48 -13.11
CA GLN A 67 -0.44 -5.86 -13.07
C GLN A 67 -1.59 -6.63 -13.70
N LYS A 68 -1.46 -6.79 -15.01
CA LYS A 68 -2.24 -7.70 -15.83
C LYS A 68 -2.05 -9.02 -15.12
N PRO A 69 -3.11 -9.71 -14.67
CA PRO A 69 -2.91 -11.04 -14.13
C PRO A 69 -2.21 -11.84 -15.23
N ASP A 70 -1.00 -12.30 -14.91
CA ASP A 70 -0.29 -13.27 -15.72
C ASP A 70 -1.23 -14.45 -15.97
N LYS A 71 -1.31 -14.87 -17.24
CA LYS A 71 -2.28 -15.84 -17.73
C LYS A 71 -2.36 -17.05 -16.79
N LEU A 72 -3.58 -17.33 -16.31
CA LEU A 72 -3.90 -18.58 -15.64
C LEU A 72 -3.80 -19.72 -16.67
N ASN A 73 -2.89 -20.65 -16.43
CA ASN A 73 -2.73 -21.92 -17.15
C ASN A 73 -3.79 -22.92 -16.68
#